data_AF-A0A6L5XBY7-F1
#
_entry.id   AF-A0A6L5XBY7-F1
#
_cell.length_a   1.000
_cell.length_b   1.000
_cell.length_c   1.000
_cell.angle_alpha   90.00
_cell.angle_beta   90.00
_cell.angle_gamma   90.00
#
_symmetry.space_group_name_H-M   'P 1'
#
loop_
_entity.id
_entity.type
_entity.pdbx_description
1 polymer ?
#
loop_
_entity_poly.entity_id
_entity_poly.type
_entity_poly.pdbx_seq_one_letter_code
_entity_poly.pdbx_strand_id
1 'polypeptide(L)'
;MREEVDRALSYLGEQCIVRIRDRSAEDSWIDHTGNLRSSIGYAVYDYGKKYIESTFAVVRQGGKGASEGRKMVNELASKYANVYALVVVAGMNYAEFVEAIESKDVLASTESWARTKVDEYLNKAKDKAINRINKIKL
;
A
#
# COMPACT_ATOMS: atom_id res chain seq x y z
N MET A 1 5.98 14.25 15.31
CA MET A 1 4.70 13.55 15.10
C MET A 1 4.56 13.07 13.67
N ARG A 2 4.57 13.97 12.67
CA ARG A 2 4.53 13.64 11.24
C ARG A 2 5.45 12.48 10.83
N GLU A 3 6.76 12.59 11.11
CA GLU A 3 7.74 11.54 10.79
C GLU A 3 7.36 10.14 11.33
N GLU A 4 6.81 10.07 12.55
CA GLU A 4 6.41 8.78 13.14
C GLU A 4 5.16 8.21 12.46
N VAL A 5 4.23 9.08 12.02
CA VAL A 5 3.04 8.69 11.26
C VAL A 5 3.44 8.21 9.87
N ASP A 6 4.33 8.93 9.17
CA ASP A 6 4.85 8.54 7.86
C ASP A 6 5.46 7.13 7.92
N ARG A 7 6.28 6.86 8.94
CA ARG A 7 6.91 5.55 9.19
C ARG A 7 5.88 4.46 9.47
N ALA A 8 4.86 4.76 10.27
CA ALA A 8 3.80 3.79 10.59
C ALA A 8 2.97 3.41 9.36
N LEU A 9 2.58 4.38 8.54
CA LEU A 9 1.83 4.11 7.32
C LEU A 9 2.67 3.43 6.26
N SER A 10 3.93 3.81 6.10
CA SER A 10 4.84 3.13 5.16
C SER A 10 5.08 1.68 5.58
N TYR A 11 5.28 1.45 6.89
CA TYR A 11 5.40 0.09 7.42
C TYR A 11 4.13 -0.73 7.15
N LEU A 12 2.94 -0.17 7.39
CA LEU A 12 1.68 -0.83 7.05
C LEU A 12 1.58 -1.11 5.55
N GLY A 13 1.97 -0.15 4.71
CA GLY A 13 2.02 -0.28 3.26
C GLY A 13 2.89 -1.45 2.81
N GLU A 14 4.14 -1.53 3.28
CA GLU A 14 5.04 -2.65 2.98
C GLU A 14 4.46 -4.00 3.41
N GLN A 15 3.85 -4.07 4.60
CA GLN A 15 3.19 -5.30 5.06
C GLN A 15 2.00 -5.69 4.17
N CYS A 16 1.23 -4.70 3.67
CA CYS A 16 0.18 -4.96 2.69
C CYS A 16 0.76 -5.55 1.40
N ILE A 17 1.86 -5.00 0.88
CA ILE A 17 2.52 -5.51 -0.33
C ILE A 17 2.97 -6.96 -0.13
N VAL A 18 3.64 -7.26 0.98
CA VAL A 18 4.06 -8.62 1.33
C VAL A 18 2.85 -9.56 1.39
N ARG A 19 1.80 -9.16 2.11
CA ARG A 19 0.59 -9.99 2.26
C ARG A 19 -0.13 -10.27 0.95
N ILE A 20 -0.07 -9.35 -0.02
CA ILE A 20 -0.64 -9.54 -1.36
C ILE A 20 0.29 -10.42 -2.21
N ARG A 21 1.61 -10.17 -2.15
CA ARG A 21 2.60 -10.80 -3.04
C ARG A 21 3.07 -12.18 -2.61
N ASP A 22 2.94 -12.56 -1.34
CA ASP A 22 3.50 -13.82 -0.83
C ASP A 22 2.45 -14.94 -0.69
N ARG A 23 1.23 -14.74 -1.20
CA ARG A 23 0.19 -15.77 -1.23
C ARG A 23 0.55 -16.89 -2.20
N SER A 24 0.15 -18.11 -1.82
CA SER A 24 0.21 -19.30 -2.68
C SER A 24 -0.62 -19.09 -3.95
N ALA A 25 -0.33 -19.84 -5.02
CA ALA A 25 -1.12 -19.74 -6.26
C ALA A 25 -2.55 -20.29 -6.07
N GLU A 26 -2.74 -21.15 -5.07
CA GLU A 26 -4.03 -21.68 -4.66
C GLU A 26 -4.91 -20.59 -4.02
N ASP A 27 -4.32 -19.79 -3.13
CA ASP A 27 -4.99 -18.66 -2.44
C ASP A 27 -4.99 -17.36 -3.26
N SER A 28 -4.19 -17.30 -4.32
CA SER A 28 -3.96 -16.13 -5.19
C SER A 28 -4.31 -16.44 -6.65
N TRP A 29 -3.94 -15.54 -7.57
CA TRP A 29 -4.07 -15.74 -9.01
C TRP A 29 -2.79 -16.32 -9.61
N ILE A 30 -2.94 -17.04 -10.72
CA ILE A 30 -1.81 -17.51 -11.51
C ILE A 30 -1.27 -16.33 -12.32
N ASP A 31 -0.11 -15.82 -11.90
CA ASP A 31 0.52 -14.71 -12.59
C ASP A 31 1.28 -15.23 -13.81
N HIS A 32 0.72 -15.12 -15.01
CA HIS A 32 1.40 -15.57 -16.23
C HIS A 32 2.50 -14.59 -16.68
N THR A 33 2.19 -13.28 -16.68
CA THR A 33 3.06 -12.24 -17.23
C THR A 33 3.91 -11.51 -16.20
N GLY A 34 3.48 -11.51 -14.93
CA GLY A 34 4.04 -10.69 -13.86
C GLY A 34 3.33 -9.34 -13.69
N ASN A 35 2.44 -8.94 -14.61
CA ASN A 35 1.90 -7.58 -14.64
C ASN A 35 1.02 -7.25 -13.43
N LEU A 36 0.13 -8.17 -13.02
CA LEU A 36 -0.74 -7.89 -11.89
C LEU A 36 0.08 -7.72 -10.60
N ARG A 37 1.01 -8.64 -10.33
CA ARG A 37 1.89 -8.57 -9.14
C ARG A 37 2.84 -7.38 -9.18
N SER A 38 3.32 -7.00 -10.35
CA SER A 38 4.16 -5.80 -10.53
C SER A 38 3.39 -4.49 -10.36
N SER A 39 2.07 -4.50 -10.64
CA SER A 39 1.19 -3.34 -10.46
C SER A 39 0.74 -3.11 -9.03
N ILE A 40 1.08 -4.04 -8.12
CA ILE A 40 0.78 -3.93 -6.71
C ILE A 40 1.83 -3.06 -6.02
N GLY A 41 1.36 -2.01 -5.36
CA GLY A 41 2.18 -1.02 -4.68
C GLY A 41 1.32 -0.14 -3.77
N TYR A 42 1.96 0.83 -3.11
CA TYR A 42 1.26 1.80 -2.29
C TYR A 42 1.90 3.19 -2.39
N ALA A 43 1.14 4.18 -1.95
CA ALA A 43 1.62 5.53 -1.71
C ALA A 43 1.03 6.11 -0.42
N VAL A 44 1.79 6.99 0.22
CA VAL A 44 1.33 7.82 1.36
C VAL A 44 1.19 9.25 0.88
N TYR A 45 0.01 9.83 1.07
CA TYR A 45 -0.32 11.21 0.72
C TYR A 45 -0.46 12.07 1.95
N ASP A 46 0.13 13.26 1.89
CA ASP A 46 -0.10 14.37 2.80
C ASP A 46 -0.88 15.45 2.06
N TYR A 47 -2.21 15.48 2.23
CA TYR A 47 -3.08 16.49 1.59
C TYR A 47 -2.80 16.60 0.07
N GLY A 48 -2.85 15.44 -0.59
CA GLY A 48 -2.63 15.29 -2.03
C GLY A 48 -1.18 15.39 -2.50
N LYS A 49 -0.23 15.65 -1.59
CA LYS A 49 1.20 15.50 -1.91
C LYS A 49 1.63 14.08 -1.63
N LYS A 50 1.98 13.35 -2.68
CA LYS A 50 2.59 12.03 -2.56
C LYS A 50 3.97 12.17 -1.91
N TYR A 51 4.13 11.56 -0.74
CA TYR A 51 5.32 11.71 0.08
C TYR A 51 6.19 10.45 0.08
N ILE A 52 5.55 9.28 0.11
CA ILE A 52 6.22 7.97 0.04
C ILE A 52 5.51 7.13 -1.00
N GLU A 53 6.28 6.35 -1.74
CA GLU A 53 5.79 5.42 -2.75
C GLU A 53 6.61 4.13 -2.69
N SER A 54 5.95 2.99 -2.81
CA SER A 54 6.62 1.71 -2.99
C SER A 54 7.41 1.68 -4.31
N THR A 55 8.36 0.75 -4.43
CA THR A 55 9.19 0.65 -5.64
C THR A 55 8.46 0.10 -6.87
N PHE A 56 7.25 -0.48 -6.71
CA PHE A 56 6.57 -1.26 -7.74
C PHE A 56 7.52 -2.27 -8.41
N ALA A 57 8.21 -3.07 -7.58
CA ALA A 57 9.23 -3.99 -8.06
C ALA A 57 8.66 -4.94 -9.13
N VAL A 58 9.38 -5.05 -10.26
CA VAL A 58 8.99 -5.83 -11.42
C VAL A 58 9.12 -7.32 -11.12
N VAL A 59 8.06 -8.05 -11.39
CA VAL A 59 7.99 -9.51 -11.35
C VAL A 59 7.99 -10.01 -12.80
N ARG A 60 8.89 -10.93 -13.14
CA ARG A 60 9.03 -11.50 -14.50
C ARG A 60 9.15 -10.40 -15.56
N GLN A 61 8.24 -10.38 -16.55
CA GLN A 61 8.19 -9.38 -17.63
C GLN A 61 7.14 -8.30 -17.34
N GLY A 62 6.73 -8.14 -16.07
CA GLY A 62 5.63 -7.30 -15.62
C GLY A 62 5.89 -5.78 -15.65
N GLY A 63 6.80 -5.30 -16.49
CA GLY A 63 7.19 -3.89 -16.55
C GLY A 63 6.01 -2.94 -16.84
N LYS A 64 5.05 -3.40 -17.65
CA LYS A 64 3.79 -2.68 -17.88
C LYS A 64 3.00 -2.53 -16.58
N GLY A 65 2.84 -3.61 -15.83
CA GLY A 65 2.19 -3.60 -14.52
C GLY A 65 2.79 -2.58 -13.56
N ALA A 66 4.12 -2.58 -13.43
CA ALA A 66 4.81 -1.59 -12.60
C ALA A 66 4.54 -0.14 -13.05
N SER A 67 4.49 0.09 -14.37
CA SER A 67 4.15 1.41 -14.93
C SER A 67 2.71 1.82 -14.63
N GLU A 68 1.74 0.93 -14.81
CA GLU A 68 0.33 1.20 -14.54
C GLU A 68 0.08 1.44 -13.04
N GLY A 69 0.73 0.68 -12.15
CA GLY A 69 0.65 0.90 -10.71
C GLY A 69 1.14 2.29 -10.30
N ARG A 70 2.32 2.70 -10.82
CA ARG A 70 2.86 4.06 -10.60
C ARG A 70 1.93 5.15 -11.14
N LYS A 71 1.38 4.94 -12.34
CA LYS A 71 0.42 5.85 -12.95
C LYS A 71 -0.82 6.02 -12.07
N MET A 72 -1.40 4.92 -11.59
CA MET A 72 -2.58 4.94 -10.75
C MET A 72 -2.35 5.73 -9.44
N VAL A 73 -1.25 5.52 -8.73
CA VAL A 73 -0.97 6.32 -7.52
C VAL A 73 -0.78 7.81 -7.84
N ASN A 74 -0.16 8.15 -8.96
CA ASN A 74 -0.05 9.55 -9.37
C ASN A 74 -1.41 10.20 -9.61
N GLU A 75 -2.32 9.50 -10.29
CA GLU A 75 -3.67 9.99 -10.59
C GLU A 75 -4.54 10.12 -9.34
N LEU A 76 -4.32 9.27 -8.33
CA LEU A 76 -5.07 9.29 -7.08
C LEU A 76 -4.69 10.44 -6.14
N ALA A 77 -3.51 11.06 -6.33
CA ALA A 77 -3.04 12.15 -5.46
C ALA A 77 -4.07 13.28 -5.27
N SER A 78 -4.72 13.71 -6.35
CA SER A 78 -5.74 14.76 -6.31
C SER A 78 -6.99 14.37 -5.51
N LYS A 79 -7.36 13.09 -5.52
CA LYS A 79 -8.52 12.59 -4.76
C LYS A 79 -8.32 12.65 -3.25
N TYR A 80 -7.07 12.56 -2.81
CA TYR A 80 -6.68 12.61 -1.39
C TYR A 80 -6.12 13.98 -0.97
N ALA A 81 -6.48 15.05 -1.70
CA ALA A 81 -6.01 16.42 -1.44
C ALA A 81 -6.36 16.97 -0.04
N ASN A 82 -7.40 16.44 0.61
CA ASN A 82 -7.91 16.97 1.88
C ASN A 82 -7.62 16.07 3.08
N VAL A 83 -6.89 14.98 2.89
CA VAL A 83 -6.64 13.98 3.93
C VAL A 83 -5.20 13.51 3.92
N TYR A 84 -4.77 12.97 5.06
CA TYR A 84 -3.56 12.17 5.14
C TYR A 84 -3.94 10.69 4.92
N ALA A 85 -3.37 10.03 3.92
CA ALA A 85 -3.87 8.73 3.45
C ALA A 85 -2.74 7.76 3.08
N LEU A 86 -2.90 6.49 3.50
CA LEU A 86 -2.22 5.35 2.88
C LEU A 86 -3.16 4.77 1.82
N VAL A 87 -2.65 4.59 0.61
CA VAL A 87 -3.40 3.98 -0.49
C VAL A 87 -2.59 2.83 -1.05
N VAL A 88 -3.16 1.63 -0.99
CA VAL A 88 -2.62 0.41 -1.60
C VAL A 88 -3.40 0.14 -2.89
N VAL A 89 -2.71 -0.18 -3.98
CA VAL A 89 -3.33 -0.33 -5.30
C VAL A 89 -2.92 -1.64 -5.97
N ALA A 90 -3.77 -2.09 -6.90
CA ALA A 90 -3.42 -3.00 -7.97
C ALA A 90 -3.73 -2.27 -9.29
N GLY A 91 -2.69 -1.85 -10.01
CA GLY A 91 -2.83 -0.93 -11.14
C GLY A 91 -3.38 -1.52 -12.45
N MET A 92 -3.49 -2.85 -12.57
CA MET A 92 -4.02 -3.47 -13.78
C MET A 92 -5.55 -3.40 -13.82
N ASN A 93 -6.10 -2.99 -14.95
CA ASN A 93 -7.56 -2.85 -15.16
C ASN A 93 -8.37 -4.14 -15.02
N TYR A 94 -7.73 -5.31 -15.10
CA TYR A 94 -8.36 -6.60 -14.88
C TYR A 94 -8.22 -7.12 -13.44
N ALA A 95 -7.64 -6.34 -12.51
CA ALA A 95 -7.50 -6.74 -11.11
C ALA A 95 -8.87 -7.05 -10.47
N GLU A 96 -9.86 -6.18 -10.67
CA GLU A 96 -11.22 -6.40 -10.18
C GLU A 96 -11.87 -7.65 -10.78
N PHE A 97 -11.59 -7.94 -12.06
CA PHE A 97 -12.09 -9.15 -12.72
C PHE A 97 -11.51 -10.43 -12.10
N VAL A 98 -10.21 -10.42 -11.76
CA VAL A 98 -9.55 -11.54 -11.07
C VAL A 98 -10.15 -11.76 -9.69
N GLU A 99 -10.50 -10.69 -8.97
CA GLU A 99 -11.19 -10.80 -7.69
C GLU A 99 -12.62 -11.34 -7.81
N ALA A 100 -13.38 -10.83 -8.78
CA ALA A 100 -14.80 -11.12 -8.90
C ALA A 100 -15.10 -12.49 -9.56
N ILE A 101 -14.35 -12.87 -10.59
CA ILE A 101 -14.69 -14.05 -11.41
C ILE A 101 -13.93 -15.30 -10.95
N GLU A 102 -12.63 -15.15 -10.65
CA GLU A 102 -11.81 -16.30 -10.26
C GLU A 102 -11.91 -16.60 -8.74
N SER A 103 -12.70 -15.79 -8.01
CA SER A 103 -12.78 -15.82 -6.53
C SER A 103 -11.39 -15.75 -5.88
N LYS A 104 -10.44 -15.08 -6.53
CA LYS A 104 -9.05 -14.96 -6.07
C LYS A 104 -8.88 -13.67 -5.31
N ASP A 105 -8.09 -13.70 -4.25
CA ASP A 105 -7.88 -12.52 -3.41
C ASP A 105 -6.72 -11.69 -3.96
N VAL A 106 -7.01 -10.45 -4.39
CA VAL A 106 -5.99 -9.46 -4.82
C VAL A 106 -5.75 -8.46 -3.70
N LEU A 107 -6.72 -7.61 -3.37
CA LEU A 107 -6.64 -6.59 -2.32
C LEU A 107 -7.56 -6.91 -1.13
N ALA A 108 -8.70 -7.59 -1.36
CA ALA A 108 -9.80 -7.67 -0.41
C ALA A 108 -9.40 -8.12 1.02
N SER A 109 -8.70 -9.25 1.18
CA SER A 109 -8.34 -9.68 2.55
C SER A 109 -7.21 -8.85 3.15
N THR A 110 -6.37 -8.25 2.32
CA THR A 110 -5.32 -7.33 2.80
C THR A 110 -5.94 -6.03 3.30
N GLU A 111 -6.97 -5.51 2.62
CA GLU A 111 -7.71 -4.35 3.08
C GLU A 111 -8.34 -4.61 4.46
N SER A 112 -9.07 -5.73 4.59
CA SER A 112 -9.69 -6.12 5.86
C SER A 112 -8.65 -6.22 6.97
N TRP A 113 -7.52 -6.89 6.72
CA TRP A 113 -6.41 -6.99 7.66
C TRP A 113 -5.81 -5.61 8.02
N ALA A 114 -5.55 -4.74 7.03
CA ALA A 114 -4.95 -3.44 7.24
C ALA A 114 -5.83 -2.54 8.12
N ARG A 115 -7.15 -2.62 7.96
CA ARG A 115 -8.14 -1.92 8.82
C ARG A 115 -8.02 -2.34 10.28
N THR A 116 -7.66 -3.59 10.57
CA THR A 116 -7.42 -4.04 11.96
C THR A 116 -6.10 -3.54 12.55
N LYS A 117 -5.16 -3.05 11.71
CA LYS A 117 -3.80 -2.68 12.12
C LYS A 117 -3.53 -1.18 12.14
N VAL A 118 -4.26 -0.39 11.37
CA VAL A 118 -4.01 1.04 11.22
C VAL A 118 -4.02 1.78 12.56
N ASP A 119 -5.04 1.55 13.40
CA ASP A 119 -5.15 2.22 14.71
C ASP A 119 -4.01 1.81 15.66
N GLU A 120 -3.64 0.53 15.66
CA GLU A 120 -2.54 0.01 16.46
C GLU A 120 -1.22 0.74 16.12
N TYR A 121 -0.93 0.92 14.83
CA TYR A 121 0.33 1.51 14.38
C TYR A 121 0.35 3.03 14.57
N LEU A 122 -0.78 3.72 14.35
CA LEU A 122 -0.90 5.14 14.59
C LEU A 122 -0.78 5.48 16.08
N ASN A 123 -1.36 4.68 16.97
CA ASN A 123 -1.19 4.85 18.41
C ASN A 123 0.28 4.69 18.84
N LYS A 124 0.97 3.66 18.34
CA LYS A 124 2.42 3.49 18.58
C LYS A 124 3.24 4.67 18.07
N ALA A 125 2.90 5.22 16.90
CA ALA A 125 3.57 6.40 16.35
C ALA A 125 3.38 7.64 17.24
N LYS A 126 2.15 7.86 17.72
CA LYS A 126 1.83 8.93 18.67
C LYS A 126 2.64 8.79 19.96
N ASP A 127 2.67 7.61 20.56
CA ASP A 127 3.41 7.36 21.81
C ASP A 127 4.91 7.59 21.63
N LYS A 128 5.49 7.12 20.53
CA LYS A 128 6.90 7.40 20.18
C LYS A 128 7.17 8.89 20.06
N ALA A 129 6.29 9.64 19.40
CA ALA A 129 6.44 11.08 19.24
C ALA A 129 6.42 11.80 20.60
N ILE A 130 5.48 11.46 21.47
CA ILE A 130 5.37 12.03 22.83
C ILE A 130 6.63 11.70 23.64
N ASN A 131 7.08 10.44 23.61
CA ASN A 131 8.28 10.01 24.31
C ASN A 131 9.55 10.73 23.83
N ARG A 132 9.67 11.03 22.52
CA ARG A 132 10.79 11.83 21.99
C ARG A 132 10.74 13.26 22.52
N ILE A 133 9.57 13.89 22.56
CA ILE A 133 9.39 15.25 23.10
C ILE A 133 9.80 15.29 24.58
N ASN A 134 9.28 14.36 25.40
CA ASN A 134 9.57 14.33 26.84
C ASN A 134 11.05 14.07 27.17
N LYS A 135 11.80 13.44 26.25
CA LYS A 135 13.24 13.22 26.40
C LYS A 135 14.08 14.46 26.11
N ILE A 136 13.53 15.43 25.37
CA ILE A 136 14.19 16.73 25.17
C ILE A 136 14.00 17.51 26.46
N LYS A 137 14.95 17.36 27.39
CA LYS A 137 15.05 18.21 28.56
C LYS A 137 15.55 19.58 28.11
N LEU A 138 14.77 20.63 28.41
CA LEU A 138 15.24 22.01 28.41
C LEU A 138 16.04 22.26 29.69
#